data_AF-A0A498F156-F1
#
_entry.id   AF-A0A498F156-F1
#
_cell.length_a   1.000
_cell.length_b   1.000
_cell.length_c   1.000
_cell.angle_alpha   90.00
_cell.angle_beta   90.00
_cell.angle_gamma   90.00
#
_symmetry.space_group_name_H-M   'P 1'
#
loop_
_entity.id
_entity.type
_entity.pdbx_description
1 polymer ?
#
loop_
_entity_poly.entity_id
_entity_poly.type
_entity_poly.pdbx_seq_one_letter_code
_entity_poly.pdbx_strand_id
1 'polypeptide(L)'
;APYERGDANGSVAVILSPTEPYGPNDTRRVREFVDGGGTLVIADDFGTHSNALLEEVGASARFNGTQLRDERHYYRAPSLPVATNVSGTRYTDGVDQLTLNKGTAIDAGNATVVATTSPFAYLDRNGTGNLSAGDELGTYPVVTTESVGEGRVVAVGDPSLFINAILSRPDNAAFVTAIFDAHDRALLDYSHAGEQPPLAVASLIFSSSTALQVG
;
A
#
# COMPACT_ATOMS: atom_id res chain seq x y z
N ALA A 1 1.00 -22.03 -2.41
CA ALA A 1 1.54 -20.71 -2.04
C ALA A 1 1.21 -19.76 -3.19
N PRO A 2 0.78 -18.52 -2.93
CA PRO A 2 0.12 -17.66 -3.93
C PRO A 2 1.00 -17.34 -5.16
N TYR A 3 2.33 -17.42 -5.01
CA TYR A 3 3.30 -17.21 -6.08
C TYR A 3 3.64 -18.54 -6.77
N GLU A 4 2.84 -18.99 -7.75
CA GLU A 4 3.19 -20.13 -8.62
C GLU A 4 4.11 -19.70 -9.78
N ARG A 5 5.02 -20.60 -10.19
CA ARG A 5 6.00 -20.32 -11.26
C ARG A 5 5.31 -20.26 -12.62
N GLY A 6 5.46 -19.12 -13.32
CA GLY A 6 5.17 -19.01 -14.76
C GLY A 6 4.31 -17.82 -15.17
N ASP A 7 3.65 -17.14 -14.23
CA ASP A 7 2.66 -16.09 -14.53
C ASP A 7 2.93 -14.76 -13.81
N ALA A 8 4.18 -14.44 -13.48
CA ALA A 8 4.52 -13.21 -12.77
C ALA A 8 4.24 -11.95 -13.60
N ASN A 9 4.69 -11.95 -14.86
CA ASN A 9 4.42 -10.84 -15.78
C ASN A 9 2.91 -10.66 -16.00
N GLY A 10 2.44 -9.41 -15.93
CA GLY A 10 1.02 -9.09 -16.00
C GLY A 10 0.24 -9.38 -14.71
N SER A 11 0.88 -9.86 -13.64
CA SER A 11 0.23 -10.10 -12.34
C SER A 11 0.58 -9.04 -11.31
N VAL A 12 -0.36 -8.79 -10.39
CA VAL A 12 -0.15 -8.01 -9.17
C VAL A 12 -0.34 -8.87 -7.93
N ALA A 13 0.59 -8.77 -6.97
CA ALA A 13 0.44 -9.34 -5.64
C ALA A 13 0.28 -8.23 -4.61
N VAL A 14 -0.66 -8.39 -3.68
CA VAL A 14 -0.96 -7.40 -2.64
C VAL A 14 -0.72 -7.99 -1.26
N ILE A 15 0.12 -7.34 -0.48
CA ILE A 15 0.40 -7.63 0.93
C ILE A 15 -0.07 -6.43 1.76
N LEU A 16 -0.94 -6.68 2.74
CA LEU A 16 -1.51 -5.64 3.60
C LEU A 16 -1.06 -5.88 5.04
N SER A 17 -0.27 -4.95 5.58
CA SER A 17 0.22 -4.88 6.97
C SER A 17 0.47 -6.26 7.60
N PRO A 18 1.50 -6.98 7.14
CA PRO A 18 1.81 -8.30 7.66
C PRO A 18 2.14 -8.20 9.15
N THR A 19 1.54 -9.08 9.96
CA THR A 19 1.73 -9.16 11.41
C THR A 19 2.73 -10.22 11.81
N GLU A 20 3.20 -11.03 10.85
CA GLU A 20 4.24 -12.03 11.02
C GLU A 20 5.38 -11.79 10.00
N PRO A 21 6.63 -12.17 10.34
CA PRO A 21 7.75 -12.00 9.43
C PRO A 21 7.72 -13.05 8.31
N TYR A 22 8.04 -12.60 7.08
CA TYR A 22 8.27 -13.50 5.96
C TYR A 22 9.55 -14.31 6.19
N GLY A 23 9.42 -15.64 6.23
CA GLY A 23 10.56 -16.55 6.32
C GLY A 23 11.36 -16.62 5.01
N PRO A 24 12.60 -17.16 5.02
CA PRO A 24 13.49 -17.14 3.85
C PRO A 24 12.89 -17.75 2.57
N ASN A 25 12.06 -18.78 2.71
CA ASN A 25 11.40 -19.41 1.56
C ASN A 25 10.30 -18.54 0.95
N ASP A 26 9.53 -17.84 1.78
CA ASP A 26 8.44 -16.99 1.32
C ASP A 26 9.00 -15.71 0.71
N THR A 27 9.97 -15.08 1.38
CA THR A 27 10.72 -13.95 0.84
C THR A 27 11.35 -14.28 -0.52
N ARG A 28 11.96 -15.46 -0.67
CA ARG A 28 12.49 -15.91 -1.96
C ARG A 28 11.40 -16.00 -3.04
N ARG A 29 10.20 -16.51 -2.71
CA ARG A 29 9.08 -16.59 -3.67
C ARG A 29 8.59 -15.20 -4.08
N VAL A 30 8.47 -14.27 -3.14
CA VAL A 30 8.10 -12.88 -3.43
C VAL A 30 9.15 -12.23 -4.32
N ARG A 31 10.44 -12.41 -4.01
CA ARG A 31 11.55 -11.92 -4.86
C ARG A 31 11.50 -12.53 -6.26
N GLU A 32 11.39 -13.85 -6.39
CA GLU A 32 11.27 -14.54 -7.68
C GLU A 32 10.05 -14.04 -8.50
N PHE A 33 8.95 -13.69 -7.84
CA PHE A 33 7.78 -13.10 -8.48
C PHE A 33 8.07 -11.70 -9.02
N VAL A 34 8.68 -10.81 -8.23
CA VAL A 34 9.04 -9.47 -8.69
C VAL A 34 10.10 -9.53 -9.79
N ASP A 35 11.14 -10.34 -9.62
CA ASP A 35 12.20 -10.54 -10.61
C ASP A 35 11.66 -11.08 -11.95
N GLY A 36 10.59 -11.89 -11.91
CA GLY A 36 9.91 -12.43 -13.09
C GLY A 36 8.90 -11.49 -13.76
N GLY A 37 8.88 -10.20 -13.40
CA GLY A 37 8.01 -9.19 -14.02
C GLY A 37 6.71 -8.88 -13.24
N GLY A 38 6.53 -9.47 -12.07
CA GLY A 38 5.37 -9.20 -11.21
C GLY A 38 5.39 -7.82 -10.58
N THR A 39 4.20 -7.27 -10.32
CA THR A 39 4.05 -6.06 -9.50
C THR A 39 3.70 -6.45 -8.07
N LEU A 40 4.52 -6.05 -7.11
CA LEU A 40 4.26 -6.23 -5.68
C LEU A 40 3.76 -4.92 -5.07
N VAL A 41 2.54 -4.94 -4.54
CA VAL A 41 1.98 -3.86 -3.74
C VAL A 41 2.11 -4.25 -2.27
N ILE A 42 2.82 -3.43 -1.50
CA ILE A 42 2.85 -3.56 -0.04
C ILE A 42 2.20 -2.31 0.54
N ALA A 43 1.15 -2.49 1.34
CA ALA A 43 0.55 -1.40 2.08
C ALA A 43 0.76 -1.61 3.58
N ASP A 44 1.36 -0.65 4.26
CA ASP A 44 1.63 -0.72 5.69
C ASP A 44 1.59 0.67 6.32
N ASP A 45 1.31 0.72 7.61
CA ASP A 45 1.25 1.93 8.42
C ASP A 45 2.27 1.87 9.57
N PHE A 46 2.10 0.92 10.49
CA PHE A 46 2.85 0.78 11.73
C PHE A 46 3.46 -0.61 11.90
N GLY A 47 3.25 -1.50 10.92
CA GLY A 47 3.79 -2.85 10.92
C GLY A 47 5.32 -2.87 10.89
N THR A 48 5.92 -3.88 11.52
CA THR A 48 7.38 -4.03 11.64
C THR A 48 7.97 -4.98 10.59
N HIS A 49 7.13 -5.64 9.80
CA HIS A 49 7.55 -6.73 8.92
C HIS A 49 7.72 -6.32 7.45
N SER A 50 7.02 -5.28 6.99
CA SER A 50 7.08 -4.85 5.59
C SER A 50 8.43 -4.30 5.16
N ASN A 51 9.11 -3.54 6.02
CA ASN A 51 10.43 -2.96 5.68
C ASN A 51 11.51 -4.03 5.46
N ALA A 52 11.49 -5.11 6.25
CA ALA A 52 12.39 -6.24 6.05
C ALA A 52 12.09 -6.97 4.73
N LEU A 53 10.81 -7.13 4.38
CA LEU A 53 10.43 -7.71 3.10
C LEU A 53 10.83 -6.82 1.92
N LEU A 54 10.61 -5.50 2.01
CA LEU A 54 11.03 -4.51 1.00
C LEU A 54 12.54 -4.57 0.76
N GLU A 55 13.33 -4.65 1.83
CA GLU A 55 14.79 -4.82 1.74
C GLU A 55 15.18 -6.10 1.01
N GLU A 56 14.58 -7.22 1.41
CA GLU A 56 14.90 -8.50 0.83
C GLU A 56 14.49 -8.59 -0.65
N VAL A 57 13.37 -8.01 -1.06
CA VAL A 57 13.00 -7.99 -2.49
C VAL A 57 13.87 -7.02 -3.30
N GLY A 58 14.67 -6.18 -2.66
CA GLY A 58 15.57 -5.23 -3.33
C GLY A 58 14.96 -3.84 -3.57
N ALA A 59 13.82 -3.55 -2.93
CA ALA A 59 13.22 -2.22 -2.95
C ALA A 59 13.96 -1.26 -2.00
N SER A 60 13.99 0.02 -2.37
CA SER A 60 14.62 1.09 -1.59
C SER A 60 13.65 1.81 -0.66
N ALA A 61 12.35 1.83 -0.98
CA ALA A 61 11.34 2.51 -0.18
C ALA A 61 11.22 1.90 1.23
N ARG A 62 10.98 2.72 2.26
CA ARG A 62 10.73 2.27 3.63
C ARG A 62 9.55 3.01 4.26
N PHE A 63 8.70 2.30 4.97
CA PHE A 63 7.65 2.90 5.78
C PHE A 63 8.27 3.56 7.02
N ASN A 64 7.89 4.81 7.28
CA ASN A 64 8.42 5.57 8.40
C ASN A 64 7.91 5.04 9.75
N GLY A 65 6.68 4.56 9.81
CA GLY A 65 6.06 4.01 11.02
C GLY A 65 5.58 5.07 12.03
N THR A 66 5.74 6.36 11.73
CA THR A 66 5.17 7.45 12.54
C THR A 66 3.82 7.87 11.96
N GLN A 67 2.85 8.18 12.82
CA GLN A 67 1.53 8.61 12.37
C GLN A 67 1.60 9.93 11.61
N LEU A 68 1.13 9.91 10.37
CA LEU A 68 1.03 11.07 9.51
C LEU A 68 -0.28 11.82 9.77
N ARG A 69 -0.20 13.13 9.88
CA ARG A 69 -1.32 14.02 10.17
C ARG A 69 -1.26 15.25 9.28
N ASP A 70 -2.39 15.90 9.02
CA ASP A 70 -2.45 17.16 8.28
C ASP A 70 -3.49 18.08 8.93
N GLU A 71 -3.10 19.32 9.25
CA GLU A 71 -3.98 20.28 9.94
C GLU A 71 -4.90 21.07 8.98
N ARG A 72 -4.73 20.90 7.66
CA ARG A 72 -5.45 21.68 6.65
C ARG A 72 -6.20 20.83 5.63
N HIS A 73 -5.62 19.71 5.21
CA HIS A 73 -6.18 18.83 4.19
C HIS A 73 -6.43 17.46 4.80
N TYR A 74 -7.60 17.30 5.41
CA TYR A 74 -7.98 16.06 6.08
C TYR A 74 -9.47 15.79 5.97
N TYR A 75 -9.84 14.51 6.13
CA TYR A 75 -11.21 14.08 6.23
C TYR A 75 -11.64 13.95 7.70
N ARG A 76 -12.47 14.87 8.18
CA ARG A 76 -13.05 14.92 9.55
C ARG A 76 -12.08 15.14 10.71
N ALA A 77 -10.86 14.61 10.66
CA ALA A 77 -9.83 14.84 11.68
C ALA A 77 -8.42 14.82 11.08
N PRO A 78 -7.44 15.53 11.66
CA PRO A 78 -6.06 15.58 11.15
C PRO A 78 -5.38 14.21 10.99
N SER A 79 -5.82 13.19 11.72
CA SER A 79 -5.34 11.81 11.59
C SER A 79 -5.81 11.09 10.32
N LEU A 80 -6.64 11.71 9.48
CA LEU A 80 -7.09 11.20 8.19
C LEU A 80 -6.68 12.17 7.08
N PRO A 81 -5.36 12.33 6.85
CA PRO A 81 -4.87 13.30 5.88
C PRO A 81 -5.35 12.94 4.47
N VAL A 82 -5.60 13.96 3.66
CA VAL A 82 -5.90 13.83 2.24
C VAL A 82 -4.64 14.21 1.47
N ALA A 83 -4.04 13.23 0.79
CA ALA A 83 -2.99 13.44 -0.17
C ALA A 83 -3.59 14.10 -1.41
N THR A 84 -3.16 15.33 -1.71
CA THR A 84 -3.74 16.19 -2.74
C THR A 84 -2.83 16.38 -3.95
N ASN A 85 -1.63 15.82 -3.89
CA ASN A 85 -0.65 15.90 -4.97
C ASN A 85 -0.36 14.50 -5.47
N VAL A 86 -1.06 14.12 -6.54
CA VAL A 86 -0.98 12.82 -7.20
C VAL A 86 -0.36 12.99 -8.59
N SER A 87 0.75 12.32 -8.81
CA SER A 87 1.42 12.25 -10.10
C SER A 87 0.68 11.30 -11.03
N GLY A 88 0.55 11.67 -12.32
CA GLY A 88 -0.04 10.80 -13.33
C GLY A 88 0.82 9.57 -13.61
N THR A 89 0.25 8.39 -13.38
CA THR A 89 0.86 7.07 -13.62
C THR A 89 -0.22 6.08 -14.08
N ARG A 90 0.18 4.87 -14.51
CA ARG A 90 -0.78 3.79 -14.80
C ARG A 90 -1.64 3.36 -13.59
N TYR A 91 -1.27 3.77 -12.37
CA TYR A 91 -2.01 3.45 -11.14
C TYR A 91 -2.88 4.59 -10.62
N THR A 92 -2.82 5.76 -11.28
CA THR A 92 -3.46 7.00 -10.80
C THR A 92 -4.26 7.68 -11.90
N ASP A 93 -4.68 6.94 -12.92
CA ASP A 93 -5.58 7.49 -13.94
C ASP A 93 -6.93 7.83 -13.31
N GLY A 94 -7.38 9.08 -13.47
CA GLY A 94 -8.58 9.61 -12.81
C GLY A 94 -8.48 9.72 -11.29
N VAL A 95 -7.28 9.75 -10.71
CA VAL A 95 -7.05 9.93 -9.26
C VAL A 95 -6.40 11.27 -8.99
N ASP A 96 -7.14 12.19 -8.37
CA ASP A 96 -6.63 13.52 -8.01
C ASP A 96 -6.26 13.62 -6.52
N GLN A 97 -6.82 12.74 -5.68
CA GLN A 97 -6.54 12.71 -4.25
C GLN A 97 -6.62 11.31 -3.65
N LEU A 98 -6.00 11.12 -2.49
CA LEU A 98 -6.15 9.91 -1.69
C LEU A 98 -6.45 10.27 -0.24
N THR A 99 -7.51 9.72 0.33
CA THR A 99 -7.80 9.88 1.76
C THR A 99 -7.19 8.72 2.53
N LEU A 100 -6.26 9.03 3.44
CA LEU A 100 -5.69 8.07 4.37
C LEU A 100 -6.48 8.04 5.68
N ASN A 101 -6.33 6.98 6.46
CA ASN A 101 -6.86 6.81 7.80
C ASN A 101 -5.78 6.27 8.71
N LYS A 102 -5.12 7.21 9.41
CA LYS A 102 -3.97 6.95 10.27
C LYS A 102 -2.79 6.31 9.54
N GLY A 103 -2.55 6.70 8.29
CA GLY A 103 -1.39 6.25 7.54
C GLY A 103 -0.05 6.79 8.07
N THR A 104 1.02 6.36 7.43
CA THR A 104 2.40 6.81 7.64
C THR A 104 3.00 7.40 6.35
N ALA A 105 4.15 8.05 6.48
CA ALA A 105 4.95 8.48 5.35
C ALA A 105 5.86 7.36 4.84
N ILE A 106 6.28 7.48 3.59
CA ILE A 106 7.26 6.60 2.96
C ILE A 106 8.55 7.38 2.72
N ASP A 107 9.65 6.87 3.26
CA ASP A 107 10.99 7.26 2.87
C ASP A 107 11.27 6.65 1.49
N ALA A 108 11.21 7.49 0.45
CA ALA A 108 11.16 7.00 -0.93
C ALA A 108 12.46 6.33 -1.41
N GLY A 109 13.62 6.67 -0.85
CA GLY A 109 14.91 6.16 -1.35
C GLY A 109 15.11 6.52 -2.82
N ASN A 110 15.23 5.52 -3.69
CA ASN A 110 15.32 5.68 -5.14
C ASN A 110 13.96 5.55 -5.84
N ALA A 111 12.88 5.30 -5.10
CA ALA A 111 11.55 5.17 -5.66
C ALA A 111 11.00 6.50 -6.18
N THR A 112 10.20 6.40 -7.23
CA THR A 112 9.42 7.53 -7.74
C THR A 112 8.23 7.76 -6.84
N VAL A 113 8.07 8.99 -6.37
CA VAL A 113 6.92 9.40 -5.56
C VAL A 113 5.68 9.57 -6.44
N VAL A 114 4.62 8.84 -6.12
CA VAL A 114 3.35 8.84 -6.87
C VAL A 114 2.32 9.75 -6.22
N ALA A 115 2.25 9.78 -4.89
CA ALA A 115 1.34 10.66 -4.17
C ALA A 115 2.00 11.23 -2.92
N THR A 116 1.70 12.49 -2.62
CA THR A 116 2.16 13.18 -1.40
C THR A 116 1.04 13.91 -0.69
N THR A 117 1.20 14.11 0.61
CA THR A 117 0.36 15.00 1.42
C THR A 117 0.50 16.47 1.00
N SER A 118 -0.32 17.35 1.60
CA SER A 118 -0.08 18.78 1.48
C SER A 118 1.20 19.20 2.24
N PRO A 119 1.73 20.42 1.99
CA PRO A 119 2.86 20.98 2.75
C PRO A 119 2.55 21.28 4.24
N PHE A 120 1.31 21.05 4.69
CA PHE A 120 0.86 21.28 6.07
C PHE A 120 0.72 19.99 6.86
N ALA A 121 1.18 18.88 6.30
CA ALA A 121 1.25 17.62 7.00
C ALA A 121 2.47 17.56 7.92
N TYR A 122 2.43 16.67 8.90
CA TYR A 122 3.51 16.42 9.85
C TYR A 122 3.46 14.98 10.37
N LEU A 123 4.61 14.50 10.82
CA LEU A 123 4.73 13.23 11.53
C LEU A 123 4.63 13.48 13.03
N ASP A 124 3.62 12.88 13.68
CA ASP A 124 3.35 12.99 15.12
C ASP A 124 4.33 12.14 15.94
N ARG A 125 5.59 12.57 15.99
CA ARG A 125 6.70 11.82 16.59
C ARG A 125 6.59 11.66 18.11
N ASN A 126 5.87 12.56 18.77
CA ASN A 126 5.64 12.52 20.21
C ASN A 126 4.31 11.83 20.59
N GLY A 127 3.49 11.44 19.61
CA GLY A 127 2.22 10.73 19.80
C GLY A 127 1.17 11.56 20.54
N THR A 128 1.25 12.89 20.49
CA THR A 128 0.33 13.77 21.22
C THR A 128 -0.99 13.99 20.48
N GLY A 129 -1.05 13.62 19.20
CA GLY A 129 -2.20 13.86 18.34
C GLY A 129 -2.40 15.32 17.95
N ASN A 130 -1.46 16.21 18.24
CA ASN A 130 -1.56 17.64 17.97
C ASN A 130 -0.23 18.18 17.45
N LEU A 131 -0.29 19.17 16.55
CA LEU A 131 0.91 19.85 16.07
C LEU A 131 1.67 20.48 17.25
N SER A 132 2.92 20.08 17.41
CA SER A 132 3.82 20.51 18.49
C SER A 132 4.95 21.38 17.94
N ALA A 133 5.58 22.19 18.80
CA ALA A 133 6.64 23.13 18.39
C ALA A 133 7.90 22.47 17.77
N GLY A 134 8.07 21.16 17.90
CA GLY A 134 9.16 20.40 17.29
C GLY A 134 8.76 19.61 16.04
N ASP A 135 7.49 19.65 15.64
CA ASP A 135 7.02 18.97 14.46
C ASP A 135 7.39 19.78 13.20
N GLU A 136 7.89 19.08 12.21
CA GLU A 136 8.21 19.65 10.92
C GLU A 136 6.99 19.54 10.01
N LEU A 137 6.49 20.69 9.56
CA LEU A 137 5.49 20.73 8.50
C LEU A 137 6.18 20.45 7.16
N GLY A 138 5.57 19.59 6.34
CA GLY A 138 6.14 19.25 5.06
C GLY A 138 5.23 18.41 4.19
N THR A 139 5.72 18.17 2.98
CA THR A 139 5.11 17.28 2.00
C THR A 139 5.70 15.88 2.20
N TYR A 140 4.87 14.91 2.55
CA TYR A 140 5.30 13.55 2.83
C TYR A 140 4.81 12.58 1.75
N PRO A 141 5.68 11.72 1.18
CA PRO A 141 5.26 10.64 0.30
C PRO A 141 4.36 9.66 1.01
N VAL A 142 3.28 9.26 0.35
CA VAL A 142 2.33 8.25 0.85
C VAL A 142 2.10 7.11 -0.14
N VAL A 143 2.46 7.30 -1.41
CA VAL A 143 2.55 6.23 -2.40
C VAL A 143 3.83 6.41 -3.18
N THR A 144 4.62 5.34 -3.32
CA THR A 144 5.82 5.31 -4.15
C THR A 144 5.80 4.10 -5.07
N THR A 145 6.58 4.17 -6.15
CA THR A 145 6.79 3.05 -7.06
C THR A 145 8.24 3.00 -7.52
N GLU A 146 8.79 1.78 -7.62
CA GLU A 146 10.15 1.55 -8.12
C GLU A 146 10.23 0.27 -8.93
N SER A 147 11.10 0.26 -9.94
CA SER A 147 11.42 -0.95 -10.68
C SER A 147 12.40 -1.81 -9.89
N VAL A 148 12.13 -3.10 -9.81
CA VAL A 148 12.97 -4.09 -9.13
C VAL A 148 13.03 -5.32 -10.01
N GLY A 149 14.23 -5.72 -10.44
CA GLY A 149 14.38 -6.76 -11.45
C GLY A 149 13.64 -6.39 -12.75
N GLU A 150 12.87 -7.34 -13.29
CA GLU A 150 11.98 -7.08 -14.43
C GLU A 150 10.59 -6.56 -14.01
N GLY A 151 10.30 -6.57 -12.71
CA GLY A 151 9.01 -6.19 -12.15
C GLY A 151 9.03 -4.83 -11.45
N ARG A 152 8.13 -4.70 -10.48
CA ARG A 152 7.86 -3.42 -9.83
C ARG A 152 7.40 -3.61 -8.39
N VAL A 153 7.78 -2.66 -7.55
CA VAL A 153 7.24 -2.52 -6.19
C VAL A 153 6.45 -1.22 -6.09
N VAL A 154 5.30 -1.29 -5.43
CA VAL A 154 4.46 -0.15 -5.07
C VAL A 154 4.27 -0.17 -3.56
N ALA A 155 4.76 0.86 -2.87
CA ALA A 155 4.55 1.00 -1.44
C ALA A 155 3.43 2.01 -1.18
N VAL A 156 2.52 1.67 -0.26
CA VAL A 156 1.35 2.48 0.10
C VAL A 156 1.32 2.67 1.61
N GLY A 157 1.43 3.90 2.10
CA GLY A 157 1.58 4.20 3.54
C GLY A 157 0.33 3.98 4.39
N ASP A 158 -0.67 3.28 3.87
CA ASP A 158 -1.92 3.00 4.56
C ASP A 158 -2.66 1.78 3.96
N PRO A 159 -2.73 0.64 4.69
CA PRO A 159 -3.45 -0.54 4.25
C PRO A 159 -4.97 -0.33 4.19
N SER A 160 -5.50 0.68 4.90
CA SER A 160 -6.93 0.96 4.93
C SER A 160 -7.47 1.50 3.61
N LEU A 161 -6.62 1.96 2.69
CA LEU A 161 -7.04 2.26 1.31
C LEU A 161 -7.71 1.04 0.64
N PHE A 162 -7.38 -0.17 1.07
CA PHE A 162 -7.93 -1.43 0.59
C PHE A 162 -9.10 -1.97 1.42
N ILE A 163 -9.57 -1.25 2.45
CA ILE A 163 -10.74 -1.65 3.28
C ILE A 163 -11.97 -0.78 3.01
N ASN A 164 -13.16 -1.40 3.11
CA ASN A 164 -14.45 -0.78 2.72
C ASN A 164 -14.73 0.59 3.35
N ALA A 165 -14.25 0.86 4.57
CA ALA A 165 -14.52 2.10 5.29
C ALA A 165 -13.90 3.33 4.58
N ILE A 166 -12.75 3.17 3.94
CA ILE A 166 -11.98 4.25 3.33
C ILE A 166 -12.02 4.19 1.80
N LEU A 167 -12.32 3.01 1.22
CA LEU A 167 -12.50 2.85 -0.23
C LEU A 167 -13.57 3.78 -0.82
N SER A 168 -14.62 4.09 -0.05
CA SER A 168 -15.71 4.98 -0.47
C SER A 168 -15.38 6.48 -0.47
N ARG A 169 -14.16 6.87 -0.06
CA ARG A 169 -13.72 8.26 -0.13
C ARG A 169 -13.42 8.64 -1.59
N PRO A 170 -13.46 9.94 -1.94
CA PRO A 170 -13.12 10.39 -3.29
C PRO A 170 -11.82 9.75 -3.78
N ASP A 171 -11.86 9.24 -5.00
CA ASP A 171 -10.78 8.65 -5.81
C ASP A 171 -10.03 7.44 -5.21
N ASN A 172 -10.22 7.09 -3.94
CA ASN A 172 -9.63 5.88 -3.34
C ASN A 172 -10.04 4.60 -4.08
N ALA A 173 -11.32 4.48 -4.45
CA ALA A 173 -11.79 3.35 -5.26
C ALA A 173 -11.13 3.33 -6.65
N ALA A 174 -11.00 4.49 -7.29
CA ALA A 174 -10.35 4.60 -8.60
C ALA A 174 -8.87 4.19 -8.54
N PHE A 175 -8.15 4.58 -7.48
CA PHE A 175 -6.76 4.16 -7.25
C PHE A 175 -6.61 2.65 -7.09
N VAL A 176 -7.44 2.04 -6.23
CA VAL A 176 -7.41 0.59 -6.03
C VAL A 176 -7.79 -0.15 -7.32
N THR A 177 -8.82 0.32 -8.02
CA THR A 177 -9.22 -0.24 -9.33
C THR A 177 -8.11 -0.10 -10.36
N ALA A 178 -7.45 1.06 -10.48
CA ALA A 178 -6.34 1.27 -11.42
C ALA A 178 -5.15 0.34 -11.14
N ILE A 179 -4.86 0.03 -9.86
CA ILE A 179 -3.85 -0.99 -9.53
C ILE A 179 -4.22 -2.35 -10.10
N PHE A 180 -5.48 -2.79 -9.97
CA PHE A 180 -5.90 -4.10 -10.45
C PHE A 180 -6.11 -4.14 -11.96
N ASP A 181 -6.77 -3.16 -12.57
CA ASP A 181 -7.05 -3.07 -14.01
C ASP A 181 -5.78 -2.94 -14.86
N ALA A 182 -4.69 -2.48 -14.25
CA ALA A 182 -3.39 -2.46 -14.91
C ALA A 182 -2.79 -3.87 -15.10
N HIS A 183 -3.39 -4.92 -14.54
CA HIS A 183 -2.86 -6.29 -14.51
C HIS A 183 -3.93 -7.32 -14.90
N ASP A 184 -3.50 -8.43 -15.47
CA ASP A 184 -4.38 -9.53 -15.90
C ASP A 184 -4.83 -10.41 -14.73
N ARG A 185 -4.04 -10.45 -13.65
CA ARG A 185 -4.28 -11.32 -12.49
C ARG A 185 -3.90 -10.64 -11.19
N ALA A 186 -4.67 -10.93 -10.15
CA ALA A 186 -4.45 -10.44 -8.79
C ALA A 186 -4.22 -11.59 -7.81
N LEU A 187 -3.18 -11.47 -6.99
CA LEU A 187 -2.85 -12.37 -5.90
C LEU A 187 -2.99 -11.60 -4.59
N LEU A 188 -3.84 -12.06 -3.69
CA LEU A 188 -3.96 -11.49 -2.35
C LEU A 188 -3.20 -12.37 -1.36
N ASP A 189 -2.12 -11.85 -0.79
CA ASP A 189 -1.28 -12.60 0.11
C ASP A 189 -1.62 -12.26 1.56
N TYR A 190 -2.39 -13.17 2.17
CA TYR A 190 -2.78 -13.11 3.58
C TYR A 190 -1.99 -14.10 4.45
N SER A 191 -0.94 -14.73 3.92
CA SER A 191 -0.22 -15.80 4.63
C SER A 191 0.48 -15.34 5.91
N HIS A 192 0.70 -14.02 6.04
CA HIS A 192 1.32 -13.37 7.20
C HIS A 192 0.42 -12.31 7.85
N ALA A 193 -0.89 -12.30 7.57
CA ALA A 193 -1.85 -11.30 8.08
C ALA A 193 -2.39 -11.58 9.49
N GLY A 194 -1.83 -12.55 10.21
CA GLY A 194 -2.24 -12.97 11.56
C GLY A 194 -3.52 -13.83 11.57
N GLU A 195 -4.06 -14.11 12.76
CA GLU A 195 -5.30 -14.88 12.90
C GLU A 195 -6.48 -14.13 12.25
N GLN A 196 -6.85 -14.56 11.04
CA GLN A 196 -8.06 -14.07 10.39
C GLN A 196 -9.30 -14.73 11.00
N PRO A 197 -10.35 -13.97 11.32
CA PRO A 197 -11.64 -14.55 11.64
C PRO A 197 -12.07 -15.45 10.47
N PRO A 198 -12.44 -16.73 10.69
CA PRO A 198 -12.74 -17.70 9.62
C PRO A 198 -13.77 -17.20 8.59
N LEU A 199 -14.64 -16.27 8.97
CA LEU A 199 -15.69 -15.69 8.13
C LEU A 199 -15.18 -14.63 7.14
N ALA A 200 -14.06 -13.95 7.43
CA ALA A 200 -13.46 -12.98 6.51
C ALA A 200 -12.87 -13.69 5.28
N VAL A 201 -12.17 -14.81 5.50
CA VAL A 201 -11.64 -15.70 4.45
C VAL A 201 -12.76 -16.25 3.56
N ALA A 202 -13.86 -16.71 4.16
CA ALA A 202 -14.99 -17.27 3.42
C ALA A 202 -15.64 -16.24 2.49
N SER A 203 -15.83 -15.01 2.96
CA SER A 203 -16.48 -13.94 2.17
C SER A 203 -15.66 -13.55 0.93
N LEU A 204 -14.33 -13.61 1.03
CA LEU A 204 -13.39 -13.35 -0.07
C LEU A 204 -13.40 -14.45 -1.14
N ILE A 205 -13.54 -15.72 -0.72
CA ILE A 205 -13.71 -16.86 -1.64
C ILE A 205 -15.03 -16.71 -2.42
N PHE A 206 -16.10 -16.26 -1.77
CA PHE A 206 -17.37 -16.02 -2.46
C PHE A 206 -17.31 -14.83 -3.42
N SER A 207 -16.61 -13.74 -3.08
CA SER A 207 -16.42 -12.62 -4.01
C SER A 207 -15.57 -12.98 -5.22
N SER A 208 -14.52 -13.80 -5.06
CA SER A 208 -13.71 -14.29 -6.19
C SER A 208 -14.44 -15.35 -7.03
N SER A 209 -15.43 -16.05 -6.45
CA SER A 209 -16.30 -16.99 -7.15
C SER A 209 -17.38 -16.30 -7.99
N THR A 210 -17.72 -15.04 -7.73
CA THR A 210 -18.80 -14.33 -8.45
C THR A 210 -18.35 -13.87 -9.86
N ALA A 211 -17.05 -13.94 -10.17
CA ALA A 211 -16.55 -13.84 -11.55
C ALA A 211 -16.72 -15.16 -12.36
N LEU A 212 -17.20 -16.24 -11.73
CA LEU A 212 -17.44 -17.55 -12.34
C LEU A 212 -18.89 -18.03 -12.12
N GLN A 213 -19.86 -17.17 -12.41
CA GLN A 213 -21.26 -17.46 -12.75
C GLN A 213 -21.90 -16.09 -13.04
N VAL A 214 -22.34 -15.76 -14.25
CA VAL A 214 -23.52 -16.32 -14.93
C VAL A 214 -23.49 -15.87 -16.40
N GLY A 215 -23.73 -16.82 -17.32
CA GLY A 215 -24.43 -16.59 -18.60
C GLY A 215 -23.63 -16.02 -19.76
#